data_AF-A0A2M7Q3C7-F1
#
_entry.id   AF-A0A2M7Q3C7-F1
#
_cell.length_a   1.000
_cell.length_b   1.000
_cell.length_c   1.000
_cell.angle_alpha   90.00
_cell.angle_beta   90.00
_cell.angle_gamma   90.00
#
_symmetry.space_group_name_H-M   'P 1'
#
loop_
_entity.id
_entity.type
_entity.pdbx_description
1 polymer ?
#
loop_
_entity_poly.entity_id
_entity_poly.type
_entity_poly.pdbx_seq_one_letter_code
_entity_poly.pdbx_strand_id
1 'polypeptide(L)'
;MGKRRKLKQRCYVDHPRYGNEPIKSGFNFTKEEIDHSFWGYQWLNYFPYTAIPANIEKQNYSTYPRSLYVDIEASCEVCNRLFIFFAKEQQYWYEELGFYVDASCNRCTDCRKNDQKIRSMQLEYELLNANPNRSEKDNRQLKTITMELYQLGYIKHADKINRIKLNKDSIPTKPCQE
;
A
#
# COMPACT_ATOMS: atom_id res chain seq x y z
N MET A 1 -3.25 39.73 -23.14
CA MET A 1 -4.17 39.01 -22.22
C MET A 1 -3.78 37.54 -22.16
N GLY A 2 -3.10 37.12 -21.10
CA GLY A 2 -2.57 35.75 -20.98
C GLY A 2 -3.69 34.73 -20.81
N LYS A 3 -3.69 33.69 -21.66
CA LYS A 3 -4.61 32.55 -21.54
C LYS A 3 -4.38 31.90 -20.17
N ARG A 4 -5.34 32.04 -19.24
CA ARG A 4 -5.40 31.24 -18.00
C ARG A 4 -5.48 29.77 -18.42
N ARG A 5 -4.35 29.05 -18.34
CA ARG A 5 -4.32 27.59 -18.46
C ARG A 5 -5.25 27.06 -17.36
N LYS A 6 -6.40 26.49 -17.72
CA LYS A 6 -7.24 25.74 -16.79
C LYS A 6 -6.33 24.69 -16.15
N LEU A 7 -6.11 24.78 -14.84
CA LEU A 7 -5.42 23.74 -14.07
C LEU A 7 -6.19 22.45 -14.35
N LYS A 8 -5.52 21.49 -15.00
CA LYS A 8 -6.07 20.18 -15.25
C LYS A 8 -6.33 19.57 -13.87
N GLN A 9 -7.61 19.42 -13.51
CA GLN A 9 -7.98 18.84 -12.22
C GLN A 9 -7.37 17.44 -12.16
N ARG A 10 -6.37 17.26 -11.29
CA ARG A 10 -5.67 15.99 -11.13
C ARG A 10 -6.53 15.10 -10.24
N CYS A 11 -6.85 13.91 -10.71
CA CYS A 11 -7.58 12.92 -9.92
C CYS A 11 -6.57 12.04 -9.18
N TYR A 12 -6.51 12.16 -7.86
CA TYR A 12 -5.69 11.32 -7.00
C TYR A 12 -6.47 10.08 -6.56
N VAL A 13 -5.75 8.97 -6.32
CA VAL A 13 -6.33 7.78 -5.68
C VAL A 13 -6.81 8.13 -4.27
N ASP A 14 -8.01 7.64 -3.94
CA ASP A 14 -8.62 7.86 -2.63
C ASP A 14 -7.88 7.11 -1.52
N HIS A 15 -7.41 7.85 -0.52
CA HIS A 15 -6.79 7.28 0.67
C HIS A 15 -7.86 7.01 1.74
N PRO A 16 -7.94 5.79 2.29
CA PRO A 16 -9.04 5.38 3.18
C PRO A 16 -9.21 6.23 4.46
N ARG A 17 -8.18 6.99 4.84
CA ARG A 17 -8.20 7.88 6.01
C ARG A 17 -8.18 9.37 5.66
N TYR A 18 -7.63 9.73 4.50
CA TYR A 18 -7.24 11.12 4.20
C TYR A 18 -7.96 11.68 2.97
N GLY A 19 -8.72 10.85 2.25
CA GLY A 19 -9.38 11.24 1.03
C GLY A 19 -8.42 11.31 -0.16
N ASN A 20 -8.77 12.11 -1.15
CA ASN A 20 -8.05 12.26 -2.42
C ASN A 20 -7.60 13.70 -2.69
N GLU A 21 -7.58 14.58 -1.68
CA GLU A 21 -7.19 15.97 -1.81
C GLU A 21 -6.14 16.34 -0.75
N PRO A 22 -5.19 17.26 -1.05
CA PRO A 22 -4.19 17.68 -0.07
C PRO A 22 -4.83 18.31 1.17
N ILE A 23 -4.36 17.95 2.35
CA ILE A 23 -4.93 18.37 3.63
C ILE A 23 -4.20 19.62 4.11
N LYS A 24 -4.89 20.76 4.03
CA LYS A 24 -4.36 22.02 4.57
C LYS A 24 -4.01 21.88 6.05
N SER A 25 -2.79 22.26 6.40
CA SER A 25 -2.36 22.33 7.79
C SER A 25 -2.73 23.69 8.41
N GLY A 26 -2.74 23.74 9.74
CA GLY A 26 -2.88 24.99 10.49
C GLY A 26 -1.56 25.74 10.67
N PHE A 27 -0.47 25.24 10.10
CA PHE A 27 0.87 25.80 10.26
C PHE A 27 1.25 26.65 9.04
N ASN A 28 2.09 27.66 9.29
CA ASN A 28 2.62 28.52 8.24
C ASN A 28 4.14 28.34 8.20
N PHE A 29 4.61 27.61 7.21
CA PHE A 29 6.03 27.48 6.89
C PHE A 29 6.29 28.10 5.53
N THR A 30 7.43 28.76 5.40
CA THR A 30 7.96 29.25 4.12
C THR A 30 8.38 28.08 3.26
N LYS A 31 8.48 28.31 1.95
CA LYS A 31 8.95 27.28 1.03
C LYS A 31 10.40 26.89 1.35
N GLU A 32 11.21 27.86 1.73
CA GLU A 32 12.61 27.70 2.09
C GLU A 32 12.77 26.84 3.35
N GLU A 33 11.93 27.02 4.38
CA GLU A 33 11.91 26.14 5.56
C GLU A 33 11.56 24.70 5.19
N ILE A 34 10.59 24.52 4.29
CA ILE A 34 10.21 23.19 3.80
C ILE A 34 11.36 22.58 3.02
N ASP A 35 11.91 23.24 2.01
CA ASP A 35 13.00 22.69 1.19
C ASP A 35 14.25 22.32 2.02
N HIS A 36 14.53 23.05 3.10
CA HIS A 36 15.63 22.71 4.02
C HIS A 36 15.28 21.62 5.04
N SER A 37 13.99 21.27 5.20
CA SER A 37 13.55 20.27 6.18
C SER A 37 13.88 18.83 5.78
N PHE A 38 14.16 18.59 4.49
CA PHE A 38 14.63 17.32 3.97
C PHE A 38 15.34 17.49 2.63
N TRP A 39 16.52 16.87 2.48
CA TRP A 39 17.40 17.03 1.30
C TRP A 39 16.72 16.74 -0.05
N GLY A 40 15.69 15.88 -0.05
CA GLY A 40 14.97 15.47 -1.25
C GLY A 40 13.78 16.34 -1.64
N TYR A 41 13.29 17.25 -0.79
CA TYR A 41 12.05 18.00 -1.07
C TYR A 41 12.15 18.93 -2.28
N GLN A 42 13.31 19.54 -2.52
CA GLN A 42 13.57 20.40 -3.68
C GLN A 42 13.28 19.73 -5.04
N TRP A 43 13.30 18.39 -5.10
CA TRP A 43 13.08 17.60 -6.33
C TRP A 43 11.68 16.99 -6.43
N LEU A 44 10.81 17.23 -5.44
CA LEU A 44 9.48 16.61 -5.35
C LEU A 44 8.37 17.62 -5.64
N ASN A 45 7.26 17.11 -6.16
CA ASN A 45 6.01 17.88 -6.24
C ASN A 45 5.28 17.73 -4.91
N TYR A 46 5.22 18.78 -4.11
CA TYR A 46 4.53 18.78 -2.82
C TYR A 46 3.64 20.01 -2.67
N PHE A 47 2.77 19.98 -1.65
CA PHE A 47 1.84 21.08 -1.34
C PHE A 47 2.29 21.85 -0.09
N PRO A 48 2.89 23.06 -0.21
CA PRO A 48 3.50 23.74 0.93
C PRO A 48 2.54 24.00 2.11
N TYR A 49 1.29 24.32 1.82
CA TYR A 49 0.25 24.63 2.81
C TYR A 49 -0.25 23.41 3.62
N THR A 50 0.33 22.23 3.40
CA THR A 50 0.03 20.99 4.11
C THR A 50 1.11 20.62 5.14
N ALA A 51 2.15 21.44 5.23
CA ALA A 51 3.31 21.20 6.09
C ALA A 51 2.92 21.03 7.56
N ILE A 52 3.44 19.98 8.21
CA ILE A 52 3.30 19.71 9.64
C ILE A 52 4.68 19.46 10.27
N PRO A 53 4.89 19.81 11.55
CA PRO A 53 6.14 19.51 12.25
C PRO A 53 6.31 18.01 12.48
N ALA A 54 7.56 17.55 12.38
CA ALA A 54 7.94 16.18 12.69
C ALA A 54 8.59 16.08 14.08
N ASN A 55 8.50 14.90 14.70
CA ASN A 55 9.26 14.57 15.90
C ASN A 55 10.52 13.79 15.53
N ILE A 56 11.65 14.48 15.48
CA ILE A 56 12.96 13.93 15.11
C ILE A 56 13.39 12.80 16.04
N GLU A 57 13.06 12.85 17.33
CA GLU A 57 13.46 11.84 18.31
C GLU A 57 12.83 10.46 18.07
N LYS A 58 11.72 10.43 17.31
CA LYS A 58 11.02 9.19 16.94
C LYS A 58 11.46 8.63 15.58
N GLN A 59 12.32 9.33 14.85
CA GLN A 59 12.69 8.93 13.49
C GLN A 59 13.89 7.99 13.47
N ASN A 60 13.85 7.02 12.54
CA ASN A 60 15.01 6.25 12.15
C ASN A 60 15.65 6.88 10.90
N TYR A 61 16.90 7.33 11.00
CA TYR A 61 17.62 7.96 9.89
C TYR A 61 19.12 7.67 9.95
N SER A 62 19.75 7.60 8.78
CA SER A 62 21.20 7.34 8.68
C SER A 62 22.03 8.62 8.67
N THR A 63 21.55 9.68 8.01
CA THR A 63 22.34 10.91 7.81
C THR A 63 21.63 12.15 8.35
N TYR A 64 20.42 12.45 7.85
CA TYR A 64 19.66 13.63 8.28
C TYR A 64 18.19 13.25 8.53
N PRO A 65 17.58 13.77 9.61
CA PRO A 65 16.16 13.59 9.86
C PRO A 65 15.32 14.46 8.92
N ARG A 66 14.00 14.28 8.99
CA ARG A 66 13.02 15.20 8.41
C ARG A 66 12.48 16.11 9.51
N SER A 67 12.63 17.42 9.42
CA SER A 67 12.06 18.33 10.44
C SER A 67 10.58 18.68 10.15
N LEU A 68 10.14 18.54 8.91
CA LEU A 68 8.76 18.77 8.47
C LEU A 68 8.29 17.65 7.53
N TYR A 69 6.98 17.39 7.53
CA TYR A 69 6.32 16.58 6.50
C TYR A 69 5.35 17.43 5.70
N VAL A 70 5.21 17.11 4.42
CA VAL A 70 4.29 17.77 3.47
C VAL A 70 3.55 16.72 2.67
N ASP A 71 2.33 17.00 2.22
CA ASP A 71 1.66 16.14 1.24
C ASP A 71 2.46 16.14 -0.06
N ILE A 72 2.88 14.95 -0.50
CA ILE A 72 3.70 14.74 -1.69
C ILE A 72 2.85 14.09 -2.77
N GLU A 73 2.84 14.66 -3.96
CA GLU A 73 2.29 14.00 -5.14
C GLU A 73 3.27 12.93 -5.65
N ALA A 74 2.76 11.70 -5.81
CA ALA A 74 3.51 10.58 -6.35
C ALA A 74 2.73 9.85 -7.45
N SER A 75 3.44 9.15 -8.32
CA SER A 75 2.87 8.25 -9.32
C SER A 75 3.08 6.81 -8.89
N CYS A 76 2.03 6.00 -8.91
CA CYS A 76 2.13 4.59 -8.52
C CYS A 76 2.89 3.79 -9.58
N GLU A 77 3.96 3.10 -9.20
CA GLU A 77 4.78 2.29 -10.14
C GLU A 77 4.04 1.11 -10.78
N VAL A 78 2.92 0.68 -10.18
CA VAL A 78 2.13 -0.48 -10.66
C VAL A 78 1.00 -0.06 -11.58
N CYS A 79 0.17 0.90 -11.15
CA CYS A 79 -1.04 1.29 -11.89
C CYS A 79 -0.93 2.66 -12.57
N ASN A 80 0.19 3.38 -12.40
CA ASN A 80 0.46 4.71 -12.96
C ASN A 80 -0.54 5.81 -12.57
N ARG A 81 -1.44 5.55 -11.62
CA ARG A 81 -2.34 6.56 -11.07
C ARG A 81 -1.58 7.47 -10.12
N LEU A 82 -1.91 8.76 -10.16
CA LEU A 82 -1.42 9.74 -9.19
C LEU A 82 -2.07 9.48 -7.83
N PHE A 83 -1.31 9.67 -6.76
CA PHE A 83 -1.80 9.63 -5.40
C PHE A 83 -1.00 10.61 -4.53
N ILE A 84 -1.51 10.87 -3.34
CA ILE A 84 -0.85 11.73 -2.36
C ILE A 84 -0.25 10.84 -1.27
N PHE A 85 1.05 11.00 -1.02
CA PHE A 85 1.67 10.51 0.20
C PHE A 85 1.52 11.60 1.27
N PHE A 86 0.53 11.44 2.12
CA PHE A 86 0.10 12.49 3.04
C PHE A 86 1.15 12.77 4.11
N ALA A 87 1.24 14.02 4.57
CA ALA A 87 2.13 14.43 5.65
C ALA A 87 1.84 13.64 6.95
N LYS A 88 0.56 13.41 7.26
CA LYS A 88 0.13 12.56 8.38
C LYS A 88 0.47 11.08 8.18
N GLU A 89 0.49 10.62 6.94
CA GLU A 89 0.90 9.24 6.62
C GLU A 89 2.41 9.08 6.82
N GLN A 90 3.21 10.05 6.37
CA GLN A 90 4.65 10.13 6.61
C GLN A 90 4.96 10.14 8.11
N GLN A 91 4.28 10.99 8.88
CA GLN A 91 4.44 11.03 10.34
C GLN A 91 4.24 9.66 10.97
N TYR A 92 3.14 8.97 10.64
CA TYR A 92 2.89 7.62 11.16
C TYR A 92 3.95 6.60 10.71
N TRP A 93 4.38 6.66 9.44
CA TRP A 93 5.40 5.76 8.91
C TRP A 93 6.74 5.89 9.64
N TYR A 94 7.22 7.12 9.80
CA TYR A 94 8.56 7.36 10.29
C TYR A 94 8.64 7.38 11.82
N GLU A 95 7.58 7.82 12.50
CA GLU A 95 7.60 8.00 13.96
C GLU A 95 6.95 6.86 14.74
N GLU A 96 6.00 6.13 14.14
CA GLU A 96 5.26 5.08 14.84
C GLU A 96 5.57 3.68 14.29
N LEU A 97 5.70 3.53 12.96
CA LEU A 97 6.12 2.26 12.35
C LEU A 97 7.64 2.09 12.29
N GLY A 98 8.40 3.16 12.52
CA GLY A 98 9.86 3.14 12.54
C GLY A 98 10.50 2.89 11.16
N PHE A 99 9.81 3.20 10.06
CA PHE A 99 10.46 3.20 8.75
C PHE A 99 11.59 4.24 8.71
N TYR A 100 12.66 3.93 7.96
CA TYR A 100 13.71 4.91 7.71
C TYR A 100 13.14 6.12 6.96
N VAL A 101 13.58 7.33 7.30
CA VAL A 101 13.08 8.58 6.68
C VAL A 101 13.33 8.66 5.17
N ASP A 102 14.27 7.88 4.63
CA ASP A 102 14.54 7.80 3.19
C ASP A 102 13.59 6.82 2.46
N ALA A 103 12.76 6.06 3.18
CA ALA A 103 11.76 5.19 2.59
C ALA A 103 10.71 6.02 1.83
N SER A 104 10.51 5.72 0.55
CA SER A 104 9.57 6.39 -0.33
C SER A 104 8.29 5.58 -0.52
N CYS A 105 7.15 6.27 -0.59
CA CYS A 105 5.90 5.65 -0.96
C CYS A 105 5.77 5.63 -2.50
N ASN A 106 6.09 4.48 -3.12
CA ASN A 106 6.08 4.34 -4.59
C ASN A 106 4.80 3.68 -5.14
N ARG A 107 3.90 3.24 -4.25
CA ARG A 107 2.64 2.55 -4.60
C ARG A 107 1.46 3.22 -3.93
N CYS A 108 0.36 3.39 -4.67
CA CYS A 108 -0.89 3.90 -4.10
C CYS A 108 -1.49 2.91 -3.08
N THR A 109 -2.42 3.40 -2.25
CA THR A 109 -3.06 2.59 -1.19
C THR A 109 -3.70 1.30 -1.71
N ASP A 110 -4.37 1.34 -2.87
CA ASP A 110 -5.00 0.16 -3.48
C ASP A 110 -3.97 -0.91 -3.83
N CYS A 111 -2.87 -0.49 -4.48
CA CYS A 111 -1.80 -1.41 -4.86
C CYS A 111 -1.10 -1.99 -3.62
N ARG A 112 -0.83 -1.17 -2.59
CA ARG A 112 -0.23 -1.65 -1.33
C ARG A 112 -1.15 -2.66 -0.63
N LYS A 113 -2.46 -2.42 -0.59
CA LYS A 113 -3.45 -3.36 -0.04
C LYS A 113 -3.48 -4.67 -0.82
N ASN A 114 -3.43 -4.59 -2.15
CA ASN A 114 -3.38 -5.79 -2.99
C ASN A 114 -2.10 -6.59 -2.74
N ASP A 115 -0.95 -5.92 -2.64
CA ASP A 115 0.32 -6.58 -2.30
C ASP A 115 0.28 -7.25 -0.92
N GLN A 116 -0.30 -6.57 0.08
CA GLN A 116 -0.50 -7.13 1.41
C GLN A 116 -1.39 -8.38 1.38
N LYS A 117 -2.50 -8.34 0.62
CA LYS A 117 -3.37 -9.51 0.43
C LYS A 117 -2.60 -10.67 -0.20
N ILE A 118 -1.83 -10.41 -1.25
CA ILE A 118 -1.02 -11.43 -1.93
C ILE A 118 0.02 -12.04 -0.98
N ARG A 119 0.75 -11.22 -0.23
CA ARG A 119 1.74 -11.69 0.76
C ARG A 119 1.08 -12.54 1.85
N SER A 120 -0.09 -12.13 2.33
CA SER A 120 -0.87 -12.91 3.29
C SER A 120 -1.27 -14.28 2.73
N MET A 121 -1.73 -14.32 1.48
CA MET A 121 -2.05 -15.58 0.80
C MET A 121 -0.83 -16.48 0.62
N GLN A 122 0.33 -15.92 0.27
CA GLN A 122 1.58 -16.69 0.12
C GLN A 122 2.02 -17.29 1.46
N LEU A 123 2.00 -16.50 2.54
CA LEU A 123 2.33 -16.98 3.88
C LEU A 123 1.38 -18.09 4.33
N GLU A 124 0.07 -17.88 4.14
CA GLU A 124 -0.93 -18.89 4.50
C GLU A 124 -0.78 -20.17 3.68
N TYR A 125 -0.50 -20.06 2.39
CA TYR A 125 -0.16 -21.20 1.54
C TYR A 125 1.05 -21.95 2.10
N GLU A 126 2.13 -21.26 2.47
CA GLU A 126 3.34 -21.87 3.03
C GLU A 126 3.06 -22.62 4.33
N LEU A 127 2.35 -21.98 5.27
CA LEU A 127 1.98 -22.56 6.56
C LEU A 127 1.10 -23.80 6.39
N LEU A 128 0.05 -23.72 5.56
CA LEU A 128 -0.84 -24.85 5.30
C LEU A 128 -0.10 -25.98 4.57
N ASN A 129 0.69 -25.66 3.55
CA ASN A 129 1.42 -26.66 2.78
C ASN A 129 2.47 -27.39 3.63
N ALA A 130 3.12 -26.71 4.57
CA ALA A 130 4.09 -27.29 5.50
C ALA A 130 3.45 -28.13 6.62
N ASN A 131 2.17 -27.91 6.96
CA ASN A 131 1.49 -28.66 8.01
C ASN A 131 1.21 -30.13 7.57
N PRO A 132 1.78 -31.15 8.23
CA PRO A 132 1.50 -32.55 7.89
C PRO A 132 0.10 -33.01 8.37
N ASN A 133 -0.46 -32.33 9.38
CA ASN A 133 -1.73 -32.68 10.02
C ASN A 133 -2.85 -31.72 9.59
N ARG A 134 -2.98 -31.46 8.28
CA ARG A 134 -4.06 -30.61 7.74
C ARG A 134 -5.43 -31.25 7.95
N SER A 135 -6.37 -30.47 8.49
CA SER A 135 -7.78 -30.82 8.49
C SER A 135 -8.40 -30.71 7.09
N GLU A 136 -9.62 -31.21 6.91
CA GLU A 136 -10.36 -31.04 5.65
C GLU A 136 -10.63 -29.55 5.35
N LYS A 137 -10.86 -28.74 6.39
CA LYS A 137 -11.01 -27.28 6.25
C LYS A 137 -9.72 -26.65 5.70
N ASP A 138 -8.58 -27.08 6.23
CA ASP A 138 -7.26 -26.61 5.80
C ASP A 138 -6.98 -26.99 4.35
N ASN A 139 -7.36 -28.20 3.92
CA ASN A 139 -7.23 -28.61 2.52
C ASN A 139 -8.13 -27.79 1.59
N ARG A 140 -9.37 -27.48 1.99
CA ARG A 140 -10.24 -26.58 1.21
C ARG A 140 -9.62 -25.20 1.07
N GLN A 141 -9.15 -24.63 2.17
CA GLN A 141 -8.53 -23.32 2.19
C GLN A 141 -7.24 -23.28 1.34
N LEU A 142 -6.37 -24.28 1.50
CA LEU A 142 -5.17 -24.43 0.71
C LEU A 142 -5.49 -24.52 -0.79
N LYS A 143 -6.55 -25.25 -1.17
CA LYS A 143 -6.98 -25.36 -2.57
C LYS A 143 -7.45 -24.01 -3.12
N THR A 144 -8.26 -23.27 -2.38
CA THR A 144 -8.72 -21.93 -2.75
C THR A 144 -7.54 -20.98 -2.96
N ILE A 145 -6.63 -20.90 -2.00
CA ILE A 145 -5.46 -20.02 -2.08
C ILE A 145 -4.55 -20.42 -3.24
N THR A 146 -4.31 -21.72 -3.43
CA THR A 146 -3.49 -22.22 -4.54
C THR A 146 -4.09 -21.83 -5.89
N MET A 147 -5.42 -21.89 -6.02
CA MET A 147 -6.12 -21.46 -7.24
C MET A 147 -5.98 -19.96 -7.48
N GLU A 148 -6.19 -19.13 -6.45
CA GLU A 148 -6.02 -17.67 -6.57
C GLU A 148 -4.58 -17.30 -6.94
N LEU A 149 -3.58 -17.89 -6.26
CA LEU A 149 -2.17 -17.66 -6.57
C LEU A 149 -1.77 -18.17 -7.96
N TYR A 150 -2.40 -19.24 -8.46
CA TYR A 150 -2.22 -19.72 -9.83
C TYR A 150 -2.78 -18.72 -10.85
N GLN A 151 -4.00 -18.22 -10.64
CA GLN A 151 -4.62 -17.21 -11.51
C GLN A 151 -3.82 -15.90 -11.55
N LEU A 152 -3.23 -15.52 -10.42
CA LEU A 152 -2.34 -14.36 -10.31
C LEU A 152 -0.92 -14.62 -10.88
N GLY A 153 -0.61 -15.85 -11.30
CA GLY A 153 0.67 -16.22 -11.90
C GLY A 153 1.82 -16.48 -10.92
N TYR A 154 1.57 -16.47 -9.60
CA TYR A 154 2.57 -16.80 -8.58
C TYR A 154 2.85 -18.30 -8.50
N ILE A 155 1.87 -19.14 -8.83
CA ILE A 155 2.04 -20.59 -8.97
C ILE A 155 1.94 -20.95 -10.46
N LYS A 156 2.95 -21.65 -10.99
CA LYS A 156 3.04 -21.96 -12.42
C LYS A 156 2.39 -23.29 -12.83
N HIS A 157 2.27 -24.23 -11.90
CA HIS A 157 1.86 -25.60 -12.21
C HIS A 157 0.49 -25.93 -11.58
N ALA A 158 -0.50 -26.14 -12.44
CA ALA A 158 -1.86 -26.51 -12.02
C ALA A 158 -1.91 -27.85 -11.27
N ASP A 159 -0.91 -28.73 -11.45
CA ASP A 159 -0.80 -30.00 -10.73
C ASP A 159 -0.76 -29.83 -9.21
N LYS A 160 -0.27 -28.69 -8.71
CA LYS A 160 -0.28 -28.39 -7.27
C LYS A 160 -1.71 -28.28 -6.73
N ILE A 161 -2.66 -27.81 -7.54
CA ILE A 161 -4.08 -27.72 -7.17
C ILE A 161 -4.70 -29.11 -7.10
N ASN A 162 -4.40 -29.96 -8.10
CA ASN A 162 -4.98 -31.30 -8.23
C ASN A 162 -4.50 -32.29 -7.17
N ARG A 163 -3.29 -32.09 -6.63
CA ARG A 163 -2.71 -32.92 -5.56
C ARG A 163 -3.38 -32.71 -4.20
N ILE A 164 -4.12 -31.62 -4.01
CA ILE A 164 -4.84 -31.34 -2.77
C ILE A 164 -6.12 -32.17 -2.77
N LYS A 165 -6.08 -33.28 -2.03
CA LYS A 165 -7.22 -34.18 -1.85
C LYS A 165 -8.28 -33.49 -0.98
N LEU A 166 -9.52 -33.44 -1.48
CA LEU A 166 -10.70 -33.10 -0.70
C LEU A 166 -11.54 -34.37 -0.57
N ASN A 167 -12.09 -34.62 0.62
CA ASN A 167 -13.06 -35.69 0.79
C ASN A 167 -14.35 -35.32 0.05
N LYS A 168 -14.84 -36.23 -0.81
CA LYS A 168 -15.97 -36.00 -1.73
C LYS A 168 -17.32 -35.75 -1.03
N ASP A 169 -17.40 -35.92 0.30
CA ASP A 169 -18.65 -35.91 1.06
C ASP A 169 -19.08 -34.51 1.57
N SER A 170 -18.48 -33.42 1.05
CA SER A 170 -18.84 -32.04 1.43
C SER A 170 -19.07 -31.09 0.26
N ILE A 171 -19.43 -31.62 -0.91
CA ILE A 171 -20.05 -30.84 -1.97
C ILE A 171 -21.55 -30.85 -1.70
N PRO A 172 -22.21 -29.72 -1.37
CA PRO A 172 -23.66 -29.68 -1.36
C PRO A 172 -24.12 -29.98 -2.78
N THR A 173 -24.65 -31.17 -2.98
CA THR A 173 -25.35 -31.51 -4.22
C THR A 173 -26.51 -30.54 -4.35
N LYS A 174 -26.57 -29.83 -5.48
CA LYS A 174 -27.77 -29.09 -5.86
C LYS A 174 -28.96 -30.07 -5.77
N PRO A 175 -30.06 -29.71 -5.08
CA PRO A 175 -31.25 -30.54 -5.14
C PRO A 175 -31.72 -30.56 -6.59
N CYS A 176 -31.84 -31.76 -7.17
CA CYS A 176 -32.58 -31.96 -8.40
C CYS A 176 -34.01 -31.49 -8.13
N GLN A 177 -34.50 -30.56 -8.95
CA GLN A 177 -35.91 -30.19 -8.96
C GLN A 177 -36.69 -31.31 -9.66
N GLU A 178 -37.79 -31.73 -9.03
CA GLU A 178 -38.76 -32.71 -9.52
C GLU A 178 -39.48 -32.25 -10.80
#